data_AF-A0A3A8KLM6-F1
#
_entry.id   AF-A0A3A8KLM6-F1
#
_cell.length_a   1.000
_cell.length_b   1.000
_cell.length_c   1.000
_cell.angle_alpha   90.00
_cell.angle_beta   90.00
_cell.angle_gamma   90.00
#
_symmetry.space_group_name_H-M   'P 1'
#
loop_
_entity.id
_entity.type
_entity.pdbx_description
1 polymer ?
#
loop_
_entity_poly.entity_id
_entity_poly.type
_entity_poly.pdbx_seq_one_letter_code
_entity_poly.pdbx_strand_id
1 'polypeptide(L)'
;MKLSLRLSVLLFAGVSVLGLGCEGASRDPLNAVEAGAQVAVEPQLAEVKQGAVGDTVLRCTQPQDGSYLEVVQTATGYEAATVTEAYDPWDCRCTYLKREVLGQYTRCNRSTVDPRILNCFRIEPNGTTGKVVLSTTRNQLTQMVIGGTQTVSRTELSIAAINQDPGHTPRLDFTYDMADCQ
;
A
#
# COMPACT_ATOMS: atom_id res chain seq x y z
N MET A 1 -5.40 52.78 53.97
CA MET A 1 -6.56 53.69 53.75
C MET A 1 -6.31 54.44 52.43
N LYS A 2 -7.29 54.68 51.55
CA LYS A 2 -8.75 54.45 51.61
C LYS A 2 -9.22 53.58 50.42
N LEU A 3 -10.44 53.04 50.52
CA LEU A 3 -11.15 52.30 49.47
C LEU A 3 -12.04 53.28 48.66
N SER A 4 -12.31 52.99 47.37
CA SER A 4 -13.45 53.56 46.64
C SER A 4 -13.90 52.65 45.50
N LEU A 5 -15.22 52.52 45.29
CA LEU A 5 -15.88 51.64 44.31
C LEU A 5 -16.84 52.44 43.41
N ARG A 6 -17.01 51.99 42.15
CA ARG A 6 -18.25 51.92 41.31
C ARG A 6 -17.83 51.53 39.87
N LEU A 7 -18.43 50.54 39.17
CA LEU A 7 -19.82 50.42 38.64
C LEU A 7 -20.18 51.57 37.68
N SER A 8 -20.69 51.39 36.44
CA SER A 8 -21.00 50.22 35.56
C SER A 8 -20.89 50.69 34.07
N VAL A 9 -21.23 50.01 32.96
CA VAL A 9 -22.05 48.81 32.64
C VAL A 9 -21.60 48.18 31.28
N LEU A 10 -22.33 47.20 30.73
CA LEU A 10 -22.05 46.45 29.48
C LEU A 10 -22.37 47.20 28.16
N LEU A 11 -21.82 46.73 27.03
CA LEU A 11 -22.63 46.05 25.97
C LEU A 11 -21.77 45.20 25.00
N PHE A 12 -22.44 44.36 24.19
CA PHE A 12 -21.86 43.20 23.49
C PHE A 12 -21.53 43.39 22.00
N ALA A 13 -20.41 42.80 21.56
CA ALA A 13 -20.29 42.04 20.30
C ALA A 13 -19.06 41.10 20.41
N GLY A 14 -19.03 39.89 19.85
CA GLY A 14 -20.09 39.22 19.08
C GLY A 14 -19.57 38.19 18.07
N VAL A 15 -18.70 37.25 18.49
CA VAL A 15 -18.21 36.14 17.64
C VAL A 15 -18.38 34.84 18.42
N SER A 16 -19.25 33.95 17.93
CA SER A 16 -19.71 32.76 18.65
C SER A 16 -19.59 31.52 17.76
N VAL A 17 -18.87 30.50 18.24
CA VAL A 17 -18.75 29.13 17.68
C VAL A 17 -18.25 29.06 16.22
N LEU A 18 -17.62 27.98 15.73
CA LEU A 18 -17.69 26.58 16.10
C LEU A 18 -16.32 26.00 16.50
N GLY A 19 -16.16 25.71 17.79
CA GLY A 19 -15.39 24.55 18.20
C GLY A 19 -16.34 23.35 18.25
N LEU A 20 -16.25 22.45 17.28
CA LEU A 20 -16.96 21.16 17.31
C LEU A 20 -16.07 20.14 18.01
N GLY A 21 -16.55 19.65 19.16
CA GLY A 21 -15.85 18.62 19.93
C GLY A 21 -15.91 17.25 19.28
N CYS A 22 -14.99 16.37 19.67
CA CYS A 22 -15.08 14.95 19.32
C CYS A 22 -16.14 14.26 20.19
N GLU A 23 -17.42 14.46 19.89
CA GLU A 23 -18.52 13.76 20.55
C GLU A 23 -18.67 12.34 19.98
N GLY A 24 -18.63 11.34 20.85
CA GLY A 24 -18.67 9.93 20.44
C GLY A 24 -20.10 9.45 20.19
N ALA A 25 -20.44 9.21 18.93
CA ALA A 25 -21.73 8.63 18.54
C ALA A 25 -21.70 7.10 18.59
N SER A 26 -22.20 6.50 19.68
CA SER A 26 -22.46 5.06 19.76
C SER A 26 -23.63 4.68 18.83
N ARG A 27 -23.36 3.93 17.76
CA ARG A 27 -24.40 3.39 16.87
C ARG A 27 -24.88 2.02 17.33
N ASP A 28 -26.06 2.02 17.94
CA ASP A 28 -26.84 0.81 18.26
C ASP A 28 -27.47 0.25 16.96
N PRO A 29 -27.24 -1.02 16.57
CA PRO A 29 -27.48 -1.48 15.20
C PRO A 29 -28.94 -1.93 14.91
N LEU A 30 -29.95 -1.20 15.41
CA LEU A 30 -31.35 -1.66 15.41
C LEU A 30 -32.39 -0.64 14.91
N ASN A 31 -32.11 0.08 13.83
CA ASN A 31 -33.10 0.89 13.09
C ASN A 31 -32.77 0.95 11.58
N ALA A 32 -32.81 -0.20 10.91
CA ALA A 32 -32.34 -0.36 9.52
C ALA A 32 -33.39 -0.94 8.55
N VAL A 33 -34.69 -0.84 8.86
CA VAL A 33 -35.79 -1.29 7.98
C VAL A 33 -37.00 -0.35 8.06
N GLU A 34 -36.98 0.80 7.37
CA GLU A 34 -38.19 1.50 6.87
C GLU A 34 -37.87 2.73 5.98
N ALA A 35 -37.47 2.49 4.72
CA ALA A 35 -37.53 3.50 3.63
C ALA A 35 -37.36 2.83 2.26
N GLY A 36 -38.45 2.58 1.54
CA GLY A 36 -38.43 1.89 0.22
C GLY A 36 -37.98 2.78 -0.94
N ALA A 37 -36.73 3.26 -0.94
CA ALA A 37 -36.17 4.08 -2.01
C ALA A 37 -35.25 3.26 -2.93
N GLN A 38 -35.65 3.08 -4.20
CA GLN A 38 -34.78 2.49 -5.23
C GLN A 38 -33.72 3.52 -5.68
N VAL A 39 -32.51 3.43 -5.13
CA VAL A 39 -31.35 4.17 -5.63
C VAL A 39 -30.61 3.28 -6.62
N ALA A 40 -30.57 3.69 -7.90
CA ALA A 40 -29.72 3.05 -8.89
C ALA A 40 -28.25 3.43 -8.60
N VAL A 41 -27.47 2.47 -8.11
CA VAL A 41 -26.04 2.63 -7.87
C VAL A 41 -25.28 2.06 -9.06
N GLU A 42 -24.92 2.92 -10.02
CA GLU A 42 -23.78 2.63 -10.90
C GLU A 42 -22.49 2.57 -10.06
N PRO A 43 -21.52 1.72 -10.45
CA PRO A 43 -20.56 1.18 -9.50
C PRO A 43 -19.62 2.25 -8.96
N GLN A 44 -19.69 2.49 -7.65
CA GLN A 44 -18.60 3.11 -6.93
C GLN A 44 -17.35 2.24 -7.11
N LEU A 45 -16.20 2.90 -7.29
CA LEU A 45 -14.89 2.25 -7.40
C LEU A 45 -14.73 1.25 -6.25
N ALA A 46 -14.52 -0.03 -6.60
CA ALA A 46 -14.36 -1.08 -5.61
C ALA A 46 -13.06 -0.85 -4.84
N GLU A 47 -13.16 -0.21 -3.68
CA GLU A 47 -12.09 -0.11 -2.71
C GLU A 47 -11.86 -1.52 -2.15
N VAL A 48 -10.89 -2.24 -2.73
CA VAL A 48 -10.64 -3.66 -2.43
C VAL A 48 -10.00 -3.81 -1.04
N LYS A 49 -10.83 -3.71 0.00
CA LYS A 49 -10.51 -4.03 1.40
C LYS A 49 -10.38 -5.55 1.65
N GLN A 50 -9.97 -6.30 0.63
CA GLN A 50 -9.45 -7.65 0.75
C GLN A 50 -7.98 -7.65 0.32
N GLY A 51 -7.09 -7.84 1.28
CA GLY A 51 -5.76 -8.34 0.97
C GLY A 51 -5.90 -9.68 0.25
N ALA A 52 -5.07 -9.91 -0.78
CA ALA A 52 -5.21 -11.09 -1.62
C ALA A 52 -5.00 -12.37 -0.78
N VAL A 53 -6.06 -13.17 -0.65
CA VAL A 53 -6.08 -14.36 0.20
C VAL A 53 -5.26 -15.46 -0.47
N GLY A 54 -4.03 -15.64 0.02
CA GLY A 54 -3.04 -16.52 -0.58
C GLY A 54 -1.74 -16.60 0.21
N ASP A 55 -0.94 -17.63 -0.05
CA ASP A 55 0.37 -17.79 0.59
C ASP A 55 1.37 -16.79 0.02
N THR A 56 2.04 -16.01 0.87
CA THR A 56 3.13 -15.12 0.43
C THR A 56 4.33 -15.94 -0.05
N VAL A 57 4.75 -15.76 -1.30
CA VAL A 57 5.88 -16.47 -1.93
C VAL A 57 7.12 -15.59 -2.13
N LEU A 58 6.98 -14.28 -1.94
CA LEU A 58 8.05 -13.31 -1.75
C LEU A 58 7.49 -12.09 -1.01
N ARG A 59 8.23 -11.54 -0.03
CA ARG A 59 7.96 -10.24 0.57
C ARG A 59 9.26 -9.46 0.78
N CYS A 60 9.40 -8.31 0.13
CA CYS A 60 10.51 -7.39 0.32
C CYS A 60 10.02 -6.10 0.97
N THR A 61 10.53 -5.76 2.15
CA THR A 61 10.09 -4.59 2.93
C THR A 61 11.08 -3.43 2.78
N GLN A 62 10.57 -2.21 2.72
CA GLN A 62 11.33 -0.97 2.62
C GLN A 62 11.58 -0.43 4.04
N PRO A 63 12.81 -0.46 4.58
CA PRO A 63 13.06 -0.17 5.99
C PRO A 63 12.85 1.31 6.39
N GLN A 64 12.65 2.22 5.43
CA GLN A 64 12.46 3.65 5.67
C GLN A 64 11.02 4.02 6.06
N ASP A 65 10.02 3.33 5.52
CA ASP A 65 8.59 3.66 5.67
C ASP A 65 7.69 2.44 5.97
N GLY A 66 8.25 1.22 6.00
CA GLY A 66 7.49 -0.01 6.25
C GLY A 66 6.61 -0.45 5.07
N SER A 67 6.65 0.25 3.93
CA SER A 67 6.04 -0.22 2.69
C SER A 67 6.72 -1.51 2.21
N TYR A 68 6.04 -2.30 1.38
CA TYR A 68 6.60 -3.55 0.91
C TYR A 68 6.06 -3.96 -0.46
N LEU A 69 6.87 -4.70 -1.22
CA LEU A 69 6.42 -5.48 -2.36
C LEU A 69 6.14 -6.91 -1.89
N GLU A 70 4.95 -7.41 -2.19
CA GLU A 70 4.59 -8.82 -2.01
C GLU A 70 4.31 -9.51 -3.34
N VAL A 71 4.61 -10.80 -3.40
CA VAL A 71 4.07 -11.74 -4.38
C VAL A 71 3.35 -12.83 -3.60
N VAL A 72 2.07 -13.06 -3.91
CA VAL A 72 1.22 -14.04 -3.24
C VAL A 72 0.70 -15.08 -4.24
N GLN A 73 0.53 -16.32 -3.80
CA GLN A 73 -0.08 -17.39 -4.58
C GLN A 73 -1.60 -17.41 -4.34
N THR A 74 -2.38 -17.16 -5.39
CA THR A 74 -3.85 -17.10 -5.35
C THR A 74 -4.47 -18.40 -5.85
N ALA A 75 -5.78 -18.55 -5.72
CA ALA A 75 -6.52 -19.71 -6.25
C ALA A 75 -6.43 -19.90 -7.78
N THR A 76 -6.02 -18.87 -8.53
CA THR A 76 -5.93 -18.87 -10.01
C THR A 76 -4.50 -18.71 -10.53
N GLY A 77 -3.50 -18.56 -9.66
CA GLY A 77 -2.11 -18.30 -10.06
C GLY A 77 -1.36 -17.52 -8.98
N TYR A 78 -0.86 -16.35 -9.34
CA TYR A 78 -0.09 -15.48 -8.47
C TYR A 78 -0.42 -14.02 -8.76
N GLU A 79 -0.27 -13.15 -7.76
CA GLU A 79 -0.41 -11.71 -7.89
C GLU A 79 0.76 -11.00 -7.21
N ALA A 80 1.26 -9.93 -7.81
CA ALA A 80 2.25 -9.07 -7.19
C ALA A 80 1.67 -7.67 -6.97
N ALA A 81 1.97 -7.10 -5.81
CA ALA A 81 1.50 -5.77 -5.43
C ALA A 81 2.55 -5.04 -4.61
N THR A 82 2.56 -3.71 -4.71
CA THR A 82 3.11 -2.86 -3.64
C THR A 82 2.02 -2.59 -2.60
N VAL A 83 2.43 -2.52 -1.35
CA VAL A 83 1.58 -2.15 -0.21
C VAL A 83 2.25 -1.01 0.54
N THR A 84 1.53 0.10 0.70
CA THR A 84 2.00 1.30 1.39
C THR A 84 0.98 1.70 2.46
N GLU A 85 1.44 2.32 3.54
CA GLU A 85 0.52 3.00 4.45
C GLU A 85 0.00 4.29 3.78
N ALA A 86 -1.31 4.52 3.86
CA ALA A 86 -1.99 5.68 3.30
C ALA A 86 -2.95 6.27 4.34
N TYR A 87 -3.17 7.58 4.26
CA TYR A 87 -4.04 8.32 5.16
C TYR A 87 -5.43 8.51 4.53
N ASP A 88 -6.51 8.31 5.31
CA ASP A 88 -7.87 8.63 4.87
C ASP A 88 -8.20 10.10 5.16
N PRO A 89 -8.45 10.95 4.14
CA PRO A 89 -8.82 12.36 4.35
C PRO A 89 -10.25 12.56 4.88
N TRP A 90 -11.09 11.52 4.91
CA TRP A 90 -12.46 11.55 5.43
C TRP A 90 -12.56 10.94 6.85
N ASP A 91 -11.72 9.97 7.18
CA ASP A 91 -11.50 9.49 8.56
C ASP A 91 -10.12 9.94 9.08
N CYS A 92 -10.06 11.17 9.57
CA CYS A 92 -8.85 11.86 10.02
C CYS A 92 -8.13 11.24 11.24
N ARG A 93 -8.42 9.99 11.60
CA ARG A 93 -7.75 9.20 12.64
C ARG A 93 -7.18 7.88 12.11
N CYS A 94 -7.48 7.50 10.88
CA CYS A 94 -7.18 6.19 10.34
C CYS A 94 -6.18 6.26 9.18
N THR A 95 -5.04 5.60 9.36
CA THR A 95 -4.26 5.09 8.23
C THR A 95 -4.75 3.71 7.84
N TYR A 96 -4.53 3.33 6.58
CA TYR A 96 -4.86 2.04 6.03
C TYR A 96 -3.74 1.55 5.09
N LEU A 97 -3.65 0.24 4.90
CA LEU A 97 -2.74 -0.33 3.91
C LEU A 97 -3.38 -0.20 2.51
N LYS A 98 -2.90 0.78 1.73
CA LYS A 98 -3.20 0.86 0.30
C LYS A 98 -2.41 -0.23 -0.42
N ARG A 99 -3.08 -0.99 -1.28
CA ARG A 99 -2.47 -2.05 -2.08
C ARG A 99 -2.65 -1.76 -3.57
N GLU A 100 -1.57 -1.83 -4.33
CA GLU A 100 -1.53 -1.47 -5.75
C GLU A 100 -0.96 -2.65 -6.55
N VAL A 101 -1.81 -3.27 -7.38
CA VAL A 101 -1.47 -4.50 -8.11
C VAL A 101 -0.58 -4.18 -9.31
N LEU A 102 0.64 -4.71 -9.28
CA LEU A 102 1.63 -4.60 -10.35
C LEU A 102 1.25 -5.51 -11.53
N GLY A 103 0.73 -6.70 -11.24
CA GLY A 103 0.24 -7.65 -12.24
C GLY A 103 -0.25 -8.96 -11.64
N GLN A 104 -0.96 -9.72 -12.48
CA GLN A 104 -1.43 -11.08 -12.21
C GLN A 104 -0.77 -12.06 -13.17
N TYR A 105 -0.35 -13.21 -12.66
CA TYR A 105 0.50 -14.18 -13.35
C TYR A 105 -0.07 -15.59 -13.18
N THR A 106 -0.13 -16.36 -14.26
CA THR A 106 -0.61 -17.76 -14.19
C THR A 106 0.47 -18.71 -13.69
N ARG A 107 1.73 -18.29 -13.65
CA ARG A 107 2.88 -19.12 -13.28
C ARG A 107 4.02 -18.29 -12.69
N CYS A 108 4.63 -18.79 -11.62
CA CYS A 108 5.93 -18.33 -11.12
C CYS A 108 6.90 -19.51 -11.05
N ASN A 109 8.05 -19.38 -11.69
CA ASN A 109 9.18 -20.30 -11.53
C ASN A 109 10.12 -19.72 -10.46
N ARG A 110 10.34 -20.44 -9.36
CA ARG A 110 11.32 -20.08 -8.31
C ARG A 110 12.64 -20.81 -8.55
N SER A 111 13.76 -20.16 -8.25
CA SER A 111 15.08 -20.79 -8.25
C SER A 111 15.23 -21.81 -7.12
N THR A 112 15.96 -22.88 -7.39
CA THR A 112 16.33 -23.90 -6.39
C THR A 112 17.48 -23.47 -5.48
N VAL A 113 18.16 -22.36 -5.79
CA VAL A 113 19.33 -21.85 -5.04
C VAL A 113 18.92 -20.75 -4.04
N ASP A 114 17.86 -20.00 -4.33
CA ASP A 114 17.23 -19.01 -3.44
C ASP A 114 15.77 -18.83 -3.89
N PRO A 115 14.76 -19.15 -3.06
CA PRO A 115 13.36 -19.08 -3.46
C PRO A 115 12.91 -17.66 -3.84
N ARG A 116 13.61 -16.63 -3.34
CA ARG A 116 13.34 -15.20 -3.60
C ARG A 116 13.77 -14.79 -5.01
N ILE A 117 14.66 -15.56 -5.65
CA ILE A 117 14.96 -15.42 -7.08
C ILE A 117 13.89 -16.18 -7.86
N LEU A 118 12.82 -15.46 -8.20
CA LEU A 118 11.68 -15.93 -8.96
C LEU A 118 11.46 -15.15 -10.27
N ASN A 119 10.77 -15.79 -11.20
CA ASN A 119 10.26 -15.18 -12.43
C ASN A 119 8.81 -15.61 -12.64
N CYS A 120 7.91 -14.65 -12.55
CA CYS A 120 6.47 -14.79 -12.74
C CYS A 120 6.05 -14.25 -14.11
N PHE A 121 5.11 -14.92 -14.78
CA PHE A 121 4.56 -14.48 -16.05
C PHE A 121 3.11 -14.95 -16.24
N ARG A 122 2.32 -14.15 -16.95
CA ARG A 122 1.05 -14.60 -17.53
C ARG A 122 1.34 -15.48 -18.75
N ILE A 123 0.60 -16.57 -18.87
CA ILE A 123 0.52 -17.38 -20.09
C ILE A 123 -0.80 -16.99 -20.76
N GLU A 124 -0.72 -16.50 -21.99
CA GLU A 124 -1.90 -16.10 -22.76
C GLU A 124 -2.65 -17.36 -23.28
N PRO A 125 -3.93 -17.27 -23.67
CA PRO A 125 -4.74 -18.44 -24.09
C PRO A 125 -4.19 -19.25 -25.27
N ASN A 126 -3.22 -18.71 -26.02
CA ASN A 126 -2.50 -19.39 -27.09
C ASN A 126 -1.26 -20.20 -26.61
N GLY A 127 -1.00 -20.24 -25.29
CA GLY A 127 0.14 -20.92 -24.69
C GLY A 127 1.45 -20.12 -24.69
N THR A 128 1.46 -18.89 -25.20
CA THR A 128 2.67 -18.04 -25.22
C THR A 128 2.83 -17.23 -23.93
N THR A 129 4.07 -16.89 -23.58
CA THR A 129 4.35 -15.93 -22.49
C THR A 129 3.79 -14.55 -22.86
N GLY A 130 2.93 -14.03 -22.00
CA GLY A 130 2.24 -12.76 -22.17
C GLY A 130 3.09 -11.54 -21.83
N LYS A 131 2.47 -10.36 -21.92
CA LYS A 131 3.13 -9.06 -21.71
C LYS A 131 3.18 -8.61 -20.24
N VAL A 132 2.80 -9.50 -19.32
CA VAL A 132 2.78 -9.25 -17.87
C VAL A 132 3.74 -10.23 -17.21
N VAL A 133 4.86 -9.69 -16.72
CA VAL A 133 6.04 -10.43 -16.23
C VAL A 133 6.57 -9.73 -14.97
N LEU A 134 6.95 -10.48 -13.95
CA LEU A 134 7.76 -9.99 -12.84
C LEU A 134 9.01 -10.85 -12.71
N SER A 135 10.17 -10.24 -12.91
CA SER A 135 11.46 -10.93 -12.82
C SER A 135 12.29 -10.33 -11.69
N THR A 136 12.83 -11.20 -10.84
CA THR A 136 13.75 -10.81 -9.76
C THR A 136 15.17 -11.25 -10.10
N THR A 137 16.16 -10.47 -9.67
CA THR A 137 17.59 -10.70 -9.92
C THR A 137 18.38 -10.41 -8.65
N ARG A 138 19.12 -11.40 -8.15
CA ARG A 138 20.12 -11.17 -7.10
C ARG A 138 21.34 -10.48 -7.70
N ASN A 139 21.62 -9.26 -7.27
CA ASN A 139 22.81 -8.50 -7.67
C ASN A 139 23.81 -8.47 -6.51
N GLN A 140 25.05 -8.87 -6.74
CA GLN A 140 26.13 -8.76 -5.75
C GLN A 140 27.07 -7.62 -6.14
N LEU A 141 27.04 -6.54 -5.38
CA LEU A 141 27.81 -5.32 -5.65
C LEU A 141 29.01 -5.26 -4.70
N THR A 142 30.16 -4.83 -5.22
CA THR A 142 31.36 -4.56 -4.43
C THR A 142 31.84 -3.14 -4.73
N GLN A 143 32.11 -2.36 -3.69
CA GLN A 143 32.51 -0.95 -3.77
C GLN A 143 33.70 -0.70 -2.84
N MET A 144 34.59 0.23 -3.20
CA MET A 144 35.61 0.73 -2.27
C MET A 144 35.02 1.80 -1.36
N VAL A 145 35.42 1.79 -0.09
CA VAL A 145 35.09 2.88 0.85
C VAL A 145 35.86 4.14 0.47
N ILE A 146 35.15 5.26 0.33
CA ILE A 146 35.76 6.56 0.00
C ILE A 146 36.79 6.94 1.07
N GLY A 147 38.02 7.21 0.64
CA GLY A 147 39.13 7.54 1.55
C GLY A 147 39.82 6.34 2.22
N GLY A 148 39.44 5.10 1.88
CA GLY A 148 40.05 3.88 2.42
C GLY A 148 40.51 2.89 1.35
N THR A 149 41.20 1.84 1.80
CA THR A 149 41.57 0.66 0.97
C THR A 149 40.61 -0.51 1.12
N GLN A 150 39.61 -0.39 2.00
CA GLN A 150 38.64 -1.44 2.27
C GLN A 150 37.58 -1.50 1.16
N THR A 151 37.20 -2.72 0.78
CA THR A 151 36.01 -2.99 -0.02
C THR A 151 34.86 -3.43 0.87
N VAL A 152 33.66 -2.93 0.56
CA VAL A 152 32.40 -3.41 1.10
C VAL A 152 31.66 -4.15 0.00
N SER A 153 31.03 -5.28 0.36
CA SER A 153 30.12 -6.00 -0.54
C SER A 153 28.72 -6.01 0.04
N ARG A 154 27.73 -5.69 -0.79
CA ARG A 154 26.30 -5.82 -0.46
C ARG A 154 25.60 -6.64 -1.54
N THR A 155 24.47 -7.23 -1.17
CA THR A 155 23.71 -8.08 -2.10
C THR A 155 22.26 -7.65 -2.10
N GLU A 156 21.80 -7.23 -3.26
CA GLU A 156 20.48 -6.67 -3.51
C GLU A 156 19.58 -7.68 -4.23
N LEU A 157 18.27 -7.53 -4.09
CA LEU A 157 17.27 -8.10 -4.98
C LEU A 157 16.64 -6.96 -5.80
N SER A 158 16.98 -6.89 -7.08
CA SER A 158 16.29 -6.00 -8.02
C SER A 158 15.08 -6.72 -8.60
N ILE A 159 13.94 -6.03 -8.68
CA ILE A 159 12.66 -6.58 -9.12
C ILE A 159 12.12 -5.72 -10.26
N ALA A 160 12.04 -6.29 -11.47
CA ALA A 160 11.45 -5.65 -12.63
C ALA A 160 10.00 -6.17 -12.82
N ALA A 161 9.02 -5.33 -12.53
CA ALA A 161 7.61 -5.57 -12.82
C ALA A 161 7.26 -4.93 -14.17
N ILE A 162 6.89 -5.74 -15.16
CA ILE A 162 6.52 -5.33 -16.51
C ILE A 162 5.04 -5.67 -16.71
N ASN A 163 4.24 -4.68 -17.06
CA ASN A 163 2.81 -4.85 -17.34
C ASN A 163 2.41 -3.92 -18.48
N GLN A 164 2.27 -4.47 -19.69
CA GLN A 164 1.93 -3.71 -20.90
C GLN A 164 0.44 -3.77 -21.25
N ASP A 165 -0.43 -4.13 -20.29
CA ASP A 165 -1.87 -4.05 -20.50
C ASP A 165 -2.35 -2.57 -20.45
N PRO A 166 -3.42 -2.20 -21.19
CA PRO A 166 -3.88 -0.82 -21.24
C PRO A 166 -4.24 -0.26 -19.86
N GLY A 167 -3.67 0.90 -19.51
CA GLY A 167 -3.89 1.59 -18.23
C GLY A 167 -2.82 1.36 -17.16
N HIS A 168 -1.90 0.41 -17.36
CA HIS A 168 -0.77 0.21 -16.45
C HIS A 168 0.50 0.98 -16.89
N THR A 169 1.37 1.29 -15.92
CA THR A 169 2.73 1.77 -16.21
C THR A 169 3.54 0.61 -16.82
N PRO A 170 4.09 0.74 -18.05
CA PRO A 170 4.64 -0.41 -18.78
C PRO A 170 5.75 -1.20 -18.09
N ARG A 171 6.52 -0.53 -17.21
CA ARG A 171 7.58 -1.10 -16.40
C ARG A 171 7.77 -0.29 -15.12
N LEU A 172 7.95 -0.98 -14.00
CA LEU A 172 8.36 -0.47 -12.71
C LEU A 172 9.56 -1.31 -12.22
N ASP A 173 10.61 -0.66 -11.73
CA ASP A 173 11.80 -1.31 -11.20
C ASP A 173 11.97 -0.95 -9.72
N PHE A 174 12.11 -1.98 -8.88
CA PHE A 174 12.36 -1.87 -7.46
C PHE A 174 13.73 -2.47 -7.13
N THR A 175 14.35 -2.07 -6.02
CA THR A 175 15.58 -2.69 -5.52
C THR A 175 15.61 -2.62 -4.00
N TYR A 176 15.77 -3.79 -3.39
CA TYR A 176 15.82 -3.99 -1.94
C TYR A 176 17.17 -4.60 -1.56
N ASP A 177 17.68 -4.31 -0.37
CA ASP A 177 18.76 -5.13 0.19
C ASP A 177 18.19 -6.54 0.45
N MET A 178 18.93 -7.58 0.07
CA MET A 178 18.42 -8.96 0.09
C MET A 178 18.27 -9.53 1.53
N ALA A 179 18.58 -8.73 2.55
CA ALA A 179 18.22 -9.02 3.95
C ALA A 179 16.74 -8.71 4.25
N ASP A 180 16.14 -7.74 3.56
CA ASP A 180 14.77 -7.28 3.78
C ASP A 180 13.72 -8.06 2.97
N CYS A 181 14.18 -9.04 2.19
CA CYS A 181 13.37 -9.95 1.37
C CYS A 181 13.29 -11.35 1.98
N GLN A 182 12.07 -11.89 2.10
CA GLN A 182 11.74 -13.24 2.57
C GLN A 182 11.00 -14.03 1.49
#